data_AF-A0A922CM52-F1
#
_entry.id   AF-A0A922CM52-F1
#
_cell.length_a   1.000
_cell.length_b   1.000
_cell.length_c   1.000
_cell.angle_alpha   90.00
_cell.angle_beta   90.00
_cell.angle_gamma   90.00
#
_symmetry.space_group_name_H-M   'P 1'
#
loop_
_entity.id
_entity.type
_entity.pdbx_description
1 polymer ?
#
loop_
_entity_poly.entity_id
_entity_poly.type
_entity_poly.pdbx_seq_one_letter_code
_entity_poly.pdbx_strand_id
1 'polypeptide(L)'
;MLSRVALRSAAAKQSTCTALVARTSATDVSGVRDEKNFPRPVRGEPGKVRLGFVPEEWFQFFHSKTGVTGPYTFGVGLATYLCSKEIFIMEHEYYSGLSILLMVYYASTKFGPKLAAWLDKEVDSVENEWNSGRNESIKSLEDAIQDEKTAQWRAQGQELLIEAKKENVLLQLEAAYRERMMQAYMEVKRRLDYQLEKANVERRLSQKHMVDWIVSNVTKAITPDQEKQALDRCIADLAAIAGRK
;
A
#
# COMPACT_ATOMS: atom_id res chain seq x y z
N MET A 1 55.85 10.91 24.36
CA MET A 1 54.56 10.28 23.96
C MET A 1 54.22 10.60 22.49
N LEU A 2 55.02 10.14 21.52
CA LEU A 2 54.85 10.49 20.10
C LEU A 2 55.13 9.32 19.14
N SER A 3 54.65 8.10 19.43
CA SER A 3 54.90 6.94 18.54
C SER A 3 53.66 6.15 18.12
N ARG A 4 52.47 6.42 18.71
CA ARG A 4 51.25 5.64 18.39
C ARG A 4 50.38 6.24 17.30
N VAL A 5 50.44 7.55 17.07
CA VAL A 5 49.64 8.23 16.03
C VAL A 5 50.26 8.06 14.64
N ALA A 6 51.60 8.06 14.54
CA ALA A 6 52.31 7.89 13.28
C ALA A 6 52.11 6.49 12.66
N LEU A 7 52.07 5.44 13.49
CA LEU A 7 51.86 4.06 13.03
C LEU A 7 50.44 3.80 12.48
N ARG A 8 49.41 4.50 13.00
CA ARG A 8 48.05 4.41 12.44
C ARG A 8 47.92 5.08 11.07
N SER A 9 48.67 6.16 10.84
CA SER A 9 48.71 6.87 9.55
C SER A 9 49.35 6.02 8.44
N ALA A 10 50.39 5.24 8.76
CA ALA A 10 51.05 4.37 7.80
C ALA A 10 50.19 3.17 7.38
N ALA A 11 49.46 2.56 8.31
CA ALA A 11 48.57 1.42 8.02
C ALA A 11 47.37 1.80 7.12
N ALA A 12 46.91 3.06 7.18
CA ALA A 12 45.81 3.55 6.34
C ALA A 12 46.22 3.80 4.87
N LYS A 13 47.53 3.87 4.57
CA LYS A 13 48.04 4.22 3.23
C LYS A 13 48.47 3.02 2.38
N GLN A 14 48.37 1.79 2.88
CA GLN A 14 48.96 0.60 2.23
C GLN A 14 47.97 -0.41 1.64
N SER A 15 46.73 -0.01 1.32
CA SER A 15 45.81 -0.90 0.60
C SER A 15 45.02 -0.19 -0.51
N THR A 16 45.75 0.31 -1.51
CA THR A 16 45.20 0.49 -2.86
C THR A 16 45.88 -0.51 -3.78
N CYS A 17 45.64 -1.80 -3.53
CA CYS A 17 45.76 -2.80 -4.58
C CYS A 17 44.48 -2.73 -5.43
N THR A 18 44.70 -2.58 -6.73
CA THR A 18 43.73 -2.64 -7.82
C THR A 18 42.72 -3.78 -7.62
N ALA A 19 41.56 -3.47 -7.06
CA ALA A 19 40.41 -4.34 -7.10
C ALA A 19 39.66 -4.07 -8.40
N LEU A 20 39.72 -5.05 -9.30
CA LEU A 20 38.84 -5.19 -10.45
C LEU A 20 37.41 -5.39 -9.91
N VAL A 21 36.70 -4.30 -9.60
CA VAL A 21 35.32 -4.36 -9.09
C VAL A 21 34.41 -4.74 -10.25
N ALA A 22 33.97 -6.00 -10.25
CA ALA A 22 32.84 -6.45 -11.04
C ALA A 22 31.67 -5.48 -10.83
N ARG A 23 31.26 -4.82 -11.93
CA ARG A 23 30.20 -3.81 -11.94
C ARG A 23 28.85 -4.51 -11.90
N THR A 24 28.41 -4.92 -10.72
CA THR A 24 27.01 -5.30 -10.49
C THR A 24 26.26 -4.15 -9.85
N SER A 25 25.13 -3.80 -10.44
CA SER A 25 24.20 -2.74 -10.05
C SER A 25 23.58 -3.06 -8.68
N ALA A 26 24.26 -2.67 -7.60
CA ALA A 26 23.75 -2.85 -6.23
C ALA A 26 22.83 -1.68 -5.86
N THR A 27 21.62 -2.03 -5.41
CA THR A 27 20.52 -1.17 -4.99
C THR A 27 20.80 -0.41 -3.68
N ASP A 28 20.13 0.74 -3.53
CA ASP A 28 20.29 1.81 -2.53
C ASP A 28 20.24 1.44 -1.02
N VAL A 29 20.15 0.16 -0.64
CA VAL A 29 19.88 -0.21 0.77
C VAL A 29 21.16 -0.49 1.58
N SER A 30 22.32 -0.57 0.95
CA SER A 30 23.59 -0.86 1.65
C SER A 30 24.68 0.14 1.30
N GLY A 31 24.54 1.42 1.69
CA GLY A 31 25.63 2.36 1.98
C GLY A 31 26.84 2.50 1.02
N VAL A 32 26.77 2.03 -0.22
CA VAL A 32 27.96 1.88 -1.08
C VAL A 32 28.04 2.91 -2.22
N ARG A 33 27.00 3.70 -2.50
CA ARG A 33 27.17 4.96 -3.26
C ARG A 33 25.93 5.85 -3.21
N ASP A 34 26.09 7.12 -2.88
CA ASP A 34 25.06 8.14 -3.00
C ASP A 34 25.03 8.67 -4.44
N GLU A 35 24.04 8.27 -5.24
CA GLU A 35 23.92 8.72 -6.63
C GLU A 35 23.46 10.18 -6.75
N LYS A 36 22.97 10.79 -5.66
CA LYS A 36 22.55 12.20 -5.61
C LYS A 36 23.74 13.14 -5.37
N ASN A 37 24.63 12.80 -4.43
CA ASN A 37 25.84 13.59 -4.17
C ASN A 37 27.02 13.20 -5.08
N PHE A 38 27.06 11.96 -5.58
CA PHE A 38 28.11 11.46 -6.47
C PHE A 38 27.50 10.75 -7.69
N PRO A 39 26.94 11.52 -8.64
CA PRO A 39 26.43 10.95 -9.87
C PRO A 39 27.54 10.24 -10.63
N ARG A 40 27.18 9.18 -11.36
CA ARG A 40 28.12 8.50 -12.24
C ARG A 40 28.62 9.52 -13.29
N PRO A 41 29.93 9.58 -13.58
CA PRO A 41 30.43 10.44 -14.65
C PRO A 41 29.72 10.06 -15.96
N VAL A 42 28.94 10.99 -16.48
CA VAL A 42 28.27 10.88 -17.78
C VAL A 42 29.24 11.31 -18.86
N ARG A 43 29.11 10.74 -20.06
CA ARG A 43 29.89 11.19 -21.22
C ARG A 43 29.58 12.67 -21.46
N GLY A 44 30.60 13.52 -21.35
CA GLY A 44 30.47 14.94 -21.67
C GLY A 44 30.22 15.16 -23.17
N GLU A 45 29.57 16.26 -23.52
CA GLU A 45 29.43 16.68 -24.91
C GLU A 45 30.82 16.91 -25.54
N PRO A 46 31.00 16.53 -26.82
CA PRO A 46 32.26 16.77 -27.50
C PRO A 46 32.54 18.27 -27.61
N GLY A 47 33.80 18.66 -27.48
CA GLY A 47 34.23 20.05 -27.66
C GLY A 47 33.89 20.56 -29.06
N LYS A 48 33.44 21.82 -29.15
CA LYS A 48 33.05 22.42 -30.43
C LYS A 48 34.26 22.60 -31.34
N VAL A 49 34.12 22.19 -32.61
CA VAL A 49 35.15 22.30 -33.64
C VAL A 49 34.62 23.15 -34.80
N ARG A 50 35.38 24.17 -35.22
CA ARG A 50 35.09 24.98 -36.41
C ARG A 50 35.93 24.47 -37.59
N LEU A 51 35.40 24.64 -38.82
CA LEU A 51 36.05 24.23 -40.08
C LEU A 51 36.36 22.72 -40.17
N GLY A 52 35.77 21.89 -39.31
CA GLY A 52 35.92 20.43 -39.29
C GLY A 52 37.18 19.89 -38.59
N PHE A 53 38.21 20.72 -38.35
CA PHE A 53 39.46 20.26 -37.71
C PHE A 53 40.04 21.20 -36.65
N VAL A 54 39.62 22.48 -36.58
CA VAL A 54 40.18 23.45 -35.61
C VAL A 54 39.26 23.58 -34.40
N PRO A 55 39.72 23.29 -33.17
CA PRO A 55 38.88 23.40 -31.98
C PRO A 55 38.52 24.86 -31.67
N GLU A 56 37.35 25.08 -31.07
CA GLU A 56 36.88 26.39 -30.63
C GLU A 56 37.86 27.06 -29.65
N GLU A 57 38.55 26.27 -28.84
CA GLU A 57 39.59 26.73 -27.90
C GLU A 57 40.68 27.57 -28.59
N TRP A 58 41.03 27.23 -29.84
CA TRP A 58 41.97 28.02 -30.63
C TRP A 58 41.38 29.39 -31.00
N PHE A 59 40.10 29.44 -31.37
CA PHE A 59 39.43 30.71 -31.66
C PHE A 59 39.30 31.57 -30.39
N GLN A 60 39.01 30.95 -29.26
CA GLN A 60 38.89 31.64 -27.97
C GLN A 60 40.23 32.24 -27.51
N PHE A 61 41.34 31.57 -27.76
CA PHE A 61 42.68 32.09 -27.48
C PHE A 61 42.94 33.43 -28.21
N PHE A 62 42.71 33.46 -29.52
CA PHE A 62 42.88 34.67 -30.35
C PHE A 62 41.81 35.74 -30.10
N HIS A 63 40.61 35.35 -29.66
CA HIS A 63 39.50 36.28 -29.46
C HIS A 63 39.87 37.43 -28.51
N SER A 64 40.63 37.12 -27.44
CA SER A 64 41.08 38.10 -26.45
C SER A 64 42.02 39.20 -27.00
N LYS A 65 42.71 38.94 -28.13
CA LYS A 65 43.74 39.84 -28.69
C LYS A 65 43.35 40.44 -30.04
N THR A 66 42.74 39.63 -30.90
CA THR A 66 42.52 39.96 -32.32
C THR A 66 41.04 39.86 -32.72
N GLY A 67 40.15 39.64 -31.75
CA GLY A 67 38.72 39.48 -31.99
C GLY A 67 38.39 38.22 -32.81
N VAL A 68 37.15 38.16 -33.32
CA VAL A 68 36.62 37.01 -34.07
C VAL A 68 37.31 36.81 -35.42
N THR A 69 37.79 37.88 -36.06
CA THR A 69 38.44 37.84 -37.37
C THR A 69 39.89 37.37 -37.30
N GLY A 70 40.55 37.51 -36.15
CA GLY A 70 41.96 37.19 -35.95
C GLY A 70 42.38 35.77 -36.36
N PRO A 71 41.70 34.70 -35.90
CA PRO A 71 42.00 33.34 -36.34
C PRO A 71 41.90 33.14 -37.86
N TYR A 72 40.92 33.76 -38.50
CA TYR A 72 40.69 33.62 -39.93
C TYR A 72 41.73 34.37 -40.75
N THR A 73 42.07 35.60 -40.36
CA THR A 73 43.13 36.38 -41.02
C THR A 73 44.51 35.77 -40.78
N PHE A 74 44.75 35.19 -39.60
CA PHE A 74 45.95 34.40 -39.30
C PHE A 74 46.03 33.17 -40.20
N GLY A 75 44.93 32.42 -40.38
CA GLY A 75 44.88 31.26 -41.26
C GLY A 75 45.19 31.60 -42.72
N VAL A 76 44.57 32.66 -43.26
CA VAL A 76 44.84 33.14 -44.63
C VAL A 76 46.27 33.66 -44.78
N GLY A 77 46.77 34.41 -43.79
CA GLY A 77 48.14 34.93 -43.78
C GLY A 77 49.18 33.80 -43.73
N LEU A 78 48.96 32.78 -42.89
CA LEU A 78 49.82 31.61 -42.78
C LEU A 78 49.81 30.79 -44.08
N ALA A 79 48.64 30.56 -44.68
CA ALA A 79 48.54 29.88 -45.97
C ALA A 79 49.28 30.63 -47.09
N THR A 80 49.10 31.96 -47.17
CA THR A 80 49.79 32.81 -48.16
C THR A 80 51.31 32.81 -47.95
N TYR A 81 51.76 32.82 -46.70
CA TYR A 81 53.18 32.73 -46.35
C TYR A 81 53.79 31.39 -46.77
N LEU A 82 53.12 30.27 -46.47
CA LEU A 82 53.57 28.93 -46.83
C LEU A 82 53.70 28.76 -48.35
N CYS A 83 52.76 29.28 -49.13
CA CYS A 83 52.82 29.28 -50.59
C CYS A 83 53.92 30.23 -51.12
N SER A 84 54.04 31.45 -50.56
CA SER A 84 55.03 32.43 -51.01
C SER A 84 56.48 32.05 -50.71
N LYS A 85 56.71 31.25 -49.66
CA LYS A 85 58.04 30.75 -49.28
C LYS A 85 58.33 29.35 -49.80
N GLU A 86 57.46 28.78 -50.63
CA GLU A 86 57.60 27.42 -51.17
C GLU A 86 57.83 26.36 -50.08
N ILE A 87 57.38 26.62 -48.84
CA ILE A 87 57.38 25.62 -47.77
C ILE A 87 56.27 24.60 -48.05
N PHE A 88 55.19 25.07 -48.69
CA PHE A 88 54.15 24.22 -49.24
C PHE A 88 54.22 24.30 -50.78
N ILE A 89 54.87 23.31 -51.39
CA ILE A 89 55.09 23.23 -52.84
C ILE A 89 53.86 22.59 -53.48
N MET A 90 53.24 23.28 -54.45
CA MET A 90 52.09 22.77 -55.20
C MET A 90 52.57 21.85 -56.34
N GLU A 91 52.98 20.64 -56.01
CA GLU A 91 53.34 19.61 -56.99
C GLU A 91 52.11 18.91 -57.59
N HIS A 92 52.32 17.95 -58.50
CA HIS A 92 51.24 17.16 -59.11
C HIS A 92 50.33 16.47 -58.08
N GLU A 93 50.86 16.11 -56.90
CA GLU A 93 50.07 15.49 -55.82
C GLU A 93 49.10 16.46 -55.13
N TYR A 94 49.32 17.78 -55.22
CA TYR A 94 48.45 18.78 -54.59
C TYR A 94 47.00 18.67 -55.07
N TYR A 95 46.80 18.50 -56.38
CA TYR A 95 45.46 18.36 -56.97
C TYR A 95 44.78 17.04 -56.55
N SER A 96 45.57 15.98 -56.36
CA SER A 96 45.06 14.71 -55.81
C SER A 96 44.58 14.91 -54.36
N GLY A 97 45.40 15.54 -53.52
CA GLY A 97 45.03 15.87 -52.14
C GLY A 97 43.77 16.74 -52.04
N LEU A 98 43.62 17.74 -52.92
CA LEU A 98 42.44 18.61 -52.96
C LEU A 98 41.16 17.82 -53.33
N SER A 99 41.26 16.89 -54.30
CA SER A 99 40.13 16.03 -54.68
C SER A 99 39.70 15.08 -53.56
N ILE A 100 40.65 14.52 -52.80
CA ILE A 100 40.38 13.67 -51.64
C ILE A 100 39.73 14.50 -50.52
N LEU A 101 40.22 15.72 -50.26
CA LEU A 101 39.65 16.61 -49.25
C LEU A 101 38.19 16.95 -49.57
N LEU A 102 37.89 17.29 -50.83
CA LEU A 102 36.51 17.53 -51.27
C LEU A 102 35.62 16.29 -51.15
N MET A 103 36.15 15.11 -51.46
CA MET A 103 35.42 13.84 -51.30
C MET A 103 35.09 13.59 -49.82
N VAL A 104 36.04 13.79 -48.91
CA VAL A 104 35.84 13.62 -47.46
C VAL A 104 34.86 14.65 -46.91
N TYR A 105 34.92 15.91 -47.38
CA TYR A 105 33.96 16.95 -47.00
C TYR A 105 32.53 16.60 -47.46
N TYR A 106 32.36 16.13 -48.69
CA TYR A 106 31.04 15.72 -49.18
C TYR A 106 30.53 14.48 -48.44
N ALA A 107 31.39 13.49 -48.20
CA ALA A 107 31.03 12.27 -47.49
C ALA A 107 30.61 12.56 -46.03
N SER A 108 31.39 13.36 -45.31
CA SER A 108 31.09 13.73 -43.91
C SER A 108 29.79 14.53 -43.79
N THR A 109 29.52 15.47 -44.70
CA THR A 109 28.30 16.28 -44.63
C THR A 109 27.03 15.51 -45.02
N LYS A 110 27.12 14.55 -45.95
CA LYS A 110 25.94 13.78 -46.43
C LYS A 110 25.70 12.49 -45.66
N PHE A 111 26.74 11.73 -45.32
CA PHE A 111 26.61 10.46 -44.61
C PHE A 111 26.76 10.61 -43.10
N GLY A 112 27.41 11.68 -42.60
CA GLY A 112 27.61 11.92 -41.17
C GLY A 112 26.31 11.89 -40.36
N PRO A 113 25.25 12.66 -40.72
CA PRO A 113 24.01 12.67 -39.96
C PRO A 113 23.30 11.31 -39.93
N LYS A 114 23.34 10.57 -41.05
CA LYS A 114 22.72 9.23 -41.14
C LYS A 114 23.47 8.21 -40.30
N LEU A 115 24.79 8.25 -40.32
CA LEU A 115 25.63 7.35 -39.53
C LEU A 115 25.52 7.66 -38.04
N ALA A 116 25.49 8.95 -37.65
CA ALA A 116 25.28 9.38 -36.28
C ALA A 116 23.93 8.87 -35.74
N ALA A 117 22.84 9.11 -36.47
CA ALA A 117 21.51 8.63 -36.07
C ALA A 117 21.43 7.09 -35.95
N TRP A 118 22.17 6.35 -36.78
CA TRP A 118 22.24 4.89 -36.69
C TRP A 118 23.02 4.43 -35.45
N LEU A 119 24.16 5.05 -35.16
CA LEU A 119 24.95 4.77 -33.96
C LEU A 119 24.21 5.14 -32.67
N ASP A 120 23.55 6.31 -32.65
CA ASP A 120 22.76 6.76 -31.50
C ASP A 120 21.60 5.81 -31.22
N LYS A 121 20.92 5.32 -32.27
CA LYS A 121 19.85 4.32 -32.11
C LYS A 121 20.33 3.01 -31.49
N GLU A 122 21.54 2.56 -31.83
CA GLU A 122 22.08 1.32 -31.26
C GLU A 122 22.45 1.50 -29.78
N VAL A 123 23.03 2.65 -29.42
CA VAL A 123 23.26 3.03 -28.03
C VAL A 123 21.94 3.09 -27.25
N ASP A 124 20.93 3.75 -27.79
CA ASP A 124 19.59 3.84 -27.19
C ASP A 124 18.96 2.45 -27.01
N SER A 125 19.13 1.54 -27.96
CA SER A 125 18.59 0.18 -27.82
C SER A 125 19.24 -0.60 -26.68
N VAL A 126 20.57 -0.49 -26.53
CA VAL A 126 21.31 -1.14 -25.44
C VAL A 126 20.93 -0.55 -24.10
N GLU A 127 20.81 0.78 -24.03
CA GLU A 127 20.39 1.47 -22.81
C GLU A 127 18.96 1.10 -22.40
N ASN A 128 18.04 1.03 -23.36
CA ASN A 128 16.66 0.61 -23.10
C ASN A 128 16.56 -0.84 -22.65
N GLU A 129 17.33 -1.75 -23.25
CA GLU A 129 17.37 -3.16 -22.83
C GLU A 129 17.86 -3.30 -21.38
N TRP A 130 18.94 -2.61 -21.02
CA TRP A 130 19.47 -2.62 -19.65
C TRP A 130 18.51 -2.00 -18.64
N ASN A 131 17.88 -0.88 -19.01
CA ASN A 131 16.87 -0.24 -18.17
C ASN A 131 15.62 -1.11 -18.00
N SER A 132 15.18 -1.79 -19.06
CA SER A 132 14.07 -2.75 -19.01
C SER A 132 14.38 -3.91 -18.06
N GLY A 133 15.55 -4.56 -18.20
CA GLY A 133 15.95 -5.66 -17.33
C GLY A 133 16.07 -5.24 -15.86
N ARG A 134 16.55 -4.03 -15.59
CA ARG A 134 16.56 -3.44 -14.24
C ARG A 134 15.14 -3.26 -13.70
N ASN A 135 14.24 -2.67 -14.48
CA ASN A 135 12.86 -2.42 -14.05
C ASN A 135 12.09 -3.72 -13.81
N GLU A 136 12.29 -4.73 -14.66
CA GLU A 136 11.72 -6.07 -14.48
C GLU A 136 12.25 -6.74 -13.21
N SER A 137 13.55 -6.61 -12.93
CA SER A 137 14.13 -7.11 -11.68
C SER A 137 13.52 -6.43 -10.46
N ILE A 138 13.39 -5.09 -10.48
CA ILE A 138 12.76 -4.33 -9.40
C ILE A 138 11.31 -4.80 -9.20
N LYS A 139 10.54 -4.94 -10.28
CA LYS A 139 9.16 -5.39 -10.23
C LYS A 139 9.05 -6.79 -9.64
N SER A 140 9.90 -7.73 -10.08
CA SER A 140 9.90 -9.10 -9.55
C SER A 140 10.19 -9.15 -8.04
N LEU A 141 11.08 -8.29 -7.55
CA LEU A 141 11.38 -8.17 -6.13
C LEU A 141 10.22 -7.54 -5.36
N GLU A 142 9.56 -6.54 -5.93
CA GLU A 142 8.40 -5.90 -5.32
C GLU A 142 7.20 -6.85 -5.23
N ASP A 143 6.93 -7.62 -6.28
CA ASP A 143 5.90 -8.66 -6.30
C ASP A 143 6.20 -9.72 -5.23
N ALA A 144 7.46 -10.18 -5.13
CA ALA A 144 7.88 -11.13 -4.08
C ALA A 144 7.68 -10.56 -2.65
N ILE A 145 7.96 -9.27 -2.44
CA ILE A 145 7.72 -8.60 -1.15
C ILE A 145 6.21 -8.55 -0.84
N GLN A 146 5.37 -8.29 -1.83
CA GLN A 146 3.91 -8.27 -1.64
C GLN A 146 3.35 -9.66 -1.30
N ASP A 147 3.85 -10.69 -1.96
CA ASP A 147 3.47 -12.07 -1.70
C ASP A 147 3.87 -12.50 -0.28
N GLU A 148 5.09 -12.18 0.15
CA GLU A 148 5.56 -12.43 1.52
C GLU A 148 4.73 -11.70 2.58
N LYS A 149 4.39 -10.41 2.35
CA LYS A 149 3.50 -9.67 3.25
C LYS A 149 2.12 -10.34 3.35
N THR A 150 1.60 -10.84 2.23
CA THR A 150 0.32 -11.55 2.21
C THR A 150 0.42 -12.89 2.94
N ALA A 151 1.53 -13.60 2.81
CA ALA A 151 1.79 -14.85 3.55
C ALA A 151 1.87 -14.60 5.07
N GLN A 152 2.56 -13.54 5.50
CA GLN A 152 2.62 -13.13 6.90
C GLN A 152 1.23 -12.78 7.46
N TRP A 153 0.43 -12.03 6.70
CA TRP A 153 -0.95 -11.71 7.08
C TRP A 153 -1.83 -12.96 7.21
N ARG A 154 -1.69 -13.92 6.28
CA ARG A 154 -2.40 -15.22 6.37
C ARG A 154 -1.98 -16.02 7.60
N ALA A 155 -0.69 -16.02 7.95
CA ALA A 155 -0.20 -16.70 9.13
C ALA A 155 -0.79 -16.10 10.42
N GLN A 156 -0.85 -14.78 10.53
CA GLN A 156 -1.53 -14.08 11.64
C GLN A 156 -3.04 -14.41 11.66
N GLY A 157 -3.68 -14.47 10.50
CA GLY A 157 -5.09 -14.86 10.39
C GLY A 157 -5.41 -16.27 10.89
N GLN A 158 -4.46 -17.22 10.78
CA GLN A 158 -4.65 -18.58 11.32
C GLN A 158 -4.69 -18.60 12.84
N GLU A 159 -3.88 -17.77 13.50
CA GLU A 159 -3.90 -17.65 14.96
C GLU A 159 -5.26 -17.14 15.46
N LEU A 160 -5.78 -16.07 14.84
CA LEU A 160 -7.11 -15.53 15.12
C LEU A 160 -8.22 -16.56 14.88
N LEU A 161 -8.11 -17.36 13.81
CA LEU A 161 -9.09 -18.41 13.50
C LEU A 161 -9.09 -19.50 14.59
N ILE A 162 -7.92 -19.89 15.09
CA ILE A 162 -7.81 -20.85 16.18
C ILE A 162 -8.39 -20.28 17.48
N GLU A 163 -8.12 -19.01 17.79
CA GLU A 163 -8.68 -18.32 18.95
C GLU A 163 -10.20 -18.26 18.88
N ALA A 164 -10.76 -17.82 17.75
CA ALA A 164 -12.21 -17.79 17.53
C ALA A 164 -12.86 -19.18 17.67
N LYS A 165 -12.18 -20.25 17.22
CA LYS A 165 -12.66 -21.63 17.43
C LYS A 165 -12.67 -22.02 18.91
N LYS A 166 -11.62 -21.67 19.67
CA LYS A 166 -11.56 -21.96 21.11
C LYS A 166 -12.68 -21.22 21.86
N GLU A 167 -12.88 -19.94 21.55
CA GLU A 167 -13.97 -19.15 22.15
C GLU A 167 -15.34 -19.72 21.80
N ASN A 168 -15.56 -20.13 20.55
CA ASN A 168 -16.84 -20.73 20.16
C ASN A 168 -17.15 -22.00 20.95
N VAL A 169 -16.16 -22.88 21.16
CA VAL A 169 -16.32 -24.09 21.98
C VAL A 169 -16.61 -23.74 23.44
N LEU A 170 -15.94 -22.73 24.00
CA LEU A 170 -16.21 -22.26 25.37
C LEU A 170 -17.63 -21.70 25.50
N LEU A 171 -18.09 -20.90 24.53
CA LEU A 171 -19.45 -20.37 24.51
C LEU A 171 -20.49 -21.49 24.41
N GLN A 172 -20.25 -22.51 23.59
CA GLN A 172 -21.13 -23.68 23.51
C GLN A 172 -21.20 -24.44 24.84
N LEU A 173 -20.05 -24.62 25.51
CA LEU A 173 -19.98 -25.29 26.81
C LEU A 173 -20.76 -24.51 27.87
N GLU A 174 -20.56 -23.19 27.93
CA GLU A 174 -21.30 -22.31 28.84
C GLU A 174 -22.80 -22.28 28.55
N ALA A 175 -23.20 -22.26 27.27
CA ALA A 175 -24.59 -22.31 26.86
C ALA A 175 -25.25 -23.60 27.34
N ALA A 176 -24.62 -24.76 27.11
CA ALA A 176 -25.13 -26.05 27.56
C ALA A 176 -25.21 -26.13 29.10
N TYR A 177 -24.25 -25.54 29.82
CA TYR A 177 -24.30 -25.46 31.28
C TYR A 177 -25.49 -24.62 31.76
N ARG A 178 -25.70 -23.42 31.19
CA ARG A 178 -26.83 -22.55 31.54
C ARG A 178 -28.17 -23.19 31.18
N GLU A 179 -28.25 -23.87 30.04
CA GLU A 179 -29.44 -24.62 29.62
C GLU A 179 -29.81 -25.70 30.64
N ARG A 180 -28.85 -26.51 31.08
CA ARG A 180 -29.09 -27.55 32.12
C ARG A 180 -29.55 -26.94 33.45
N MET A 181 -28.95 -25.83 33.88
CA MET A 181 -29.40 -25.14 35.10
C MET A 181 -30.82 -24.59 34.94
N MET A 182 -31.13 -23.98 33.80
CA MET A 182 -32.48 -23.47 33.51
C MET A 182 -33.50 -24.59 33.43
N GLN A 183 -33.15 -25.75 32.87
CA GLN A 183 -34.03 -26.92 32.86
C GLN A 183 -34.37 -27.39 34.27
N ALA A 184 -33.37 -27.51 35.15
CA ALA A 184 -33.61 -27.85 36.56
C ALA A 184 -34.49 -26.81 37.27
N TYR A 185 -34.22 -25.52 37.06
CA TYR A 185 -35.03 -24.44 37.60
C TYR A 185 -36.49 -24.50 37.12
N MET A 186 -36.71 -24.70 35.82
CA MET A 186 -38.05 -24.82 35.23
C MET A 186 -38.81 -26.02 35.78
N GLU A 187 -38.17 -27.17 35.96
CA GLU A 187 -38.83 -28.35 36.54
C GLU A 187 -39.25 -28.14 38.00
N VAL A 188 -38.40 -27.49 38.81
CA VAL A 188 -38.75 -27.16 40.19
C VAL A 188 -39.90 -26.15 40.23
N LYS A 189 -39.83 -25.10 39.41
CA LYS A 189 -40.90 -24.11 39.27
C LYS A 189 -42.21 -24.77 38.85
N ARG A 190 -42.19 -25.65 37.84
CA ARG A 190 -43.37 -26.38 37.36
C ARG A 190 -44.05 -27.18 38.47
N ARG A 191 -43.27 -27.80 39.37
CA ARG A 191 -43.81 -28.53 40.53
C ARG A 191 -44.45 -27.59 41.55
N LEU A 192 -43.82 -26.46 41.84
CA LEU A 192 -44.35 -25.42 42.74
C LEU A 192 -45.64 -24.81 42.19
N ASP A 193 -45.63 -24.40 40.92
CA ASP A 193 -46.79 -23.84 40.23
C ASP A 193 -47.95 -24.86 40.22
N TYR A 194 -47.66 -26.14 40.00
CA TYR A 194 -48.67 -27.21 40.10
C TYR A 194 -49.31 -27.30 41.50
N GLN A 195 -48.51 -27.23 42.56
CA GLN A 195 -49.05 -27.29 43.94
C GLN A 195 -49.88 -26.05 44.27
N LEU A 196 -49.44 -24.87 43.83
CA LEU A 196 -50.17 -23.62 44.00
C LEU A 196 -51.51 -23.66 43.27
N GLU A 197 -51.54 -24.12 42.01
CA GLU A 197 -52.77 -24.29 41.25
C GLU A 197 -53.70 -25.34 41.87
N LYS A 198 -53.17 -26.47 42.35
CA LYS A 198 -53.96 -27.48 43.06
C LYS A 198 -54.65 -26.86 44.30
N ALA A 199 -53.92 -26.11 45.12
CA ALA A 199 -54.47 -25.45 46.31
C ALA A 199 -55.53 -24.39 45.93
N ASN A 200 -55.30 -23.62 44.86
CA ASN A 200 -56.27 -22.66 44.34
C ASN A 200 -57.55 -23.34 43.85
N VAL A 201 -57.43 -24.47 43.17
CA VAL A 201 -58.57 -25.27 42.70
C VAL A 201 -59.36 -25.87 43.87
N GLU A 202 -58.67 -26.45 44.86
CA GLU A 202 -59.33 -26.99 46.06
C GLU A 202 -60.09 -25.90 46.83
N ARG A 203 -59.49 -24.72 47.02
CA ARG A 203 -60.16 -23.58 47.65
C ARG A 203 -61.37 -23.10 46.84
N ARG A 204 -61.27 -23.10 45.52
CA ARG A 204 -62.39 -22.72 44.63
C ARG A 204 -63.51 -23.76 44.68
N LEU A 205 -63.17 -25.05 44.73
CA LEU A 205 -64.14 -26.15 44.82
C LEU A 205 -64.87 -26.11 46.17
N SER A 206 -64.14 -25.94 47.27
CA SER A 206 -64.74 -25.85 48.61
C SER A 206 -65.63 -24.62 48.74
N GLN A 207 -65.22 -23.47 48.19
CA GLN A 207 -66.06 -22.28 48.14
C GLN A 207 -67.35 -22.52 47.33
N LYS A 208 -67.25 -23.13 46.14
CA LYS A 208 -68.43 -23.49 45.35
C LYS A 208 -69.36 -24.44 46.10
N HIS A 209 -68.82 -25.52 46.66
CA HIS A 209 -69.59 -26.48 47.42
C HIS A 209 -70.28 -25.85 48.64
N MET A 210 -69.58 -24.97 49.36
CA MET A 210 -70.15 -24.22 50.49
C MET A 210 -71.30 -23.31 50.03
N VAL A 211 -71.14 -22.57 48.94
CA VAL A 211 -72.20 -21.72 48.37
C VAL A 211 -73.39 -22.58 47.95
N ASP A 212 -73.17 -23.66 47.21
CA ASP A 212 -74.24 -24.57 46.76
C ASP A 212 -74.96 -25.23 47.95
N TRP A 213 -74.23 -25.61 49.00
CA TRP A 213 -74.81 -26.17 50.23
C TRP A 213 -75.64 -25.14 50.98
N ILE A 214 -75.15 -23.91 51.15
CA ILE A 214 -75.90 -22.82 51.79
C ILE A 214 -77.17 -22.53 50.98
N VAL A 215 -77.05 -22.36 49.66
CA VAL A 215 -78.19 -22.11 48.77
C VAL A 215 -79.19 -23.25 48.87
N SER A 216 -78.75 -24.52 48.79
CA SER A 216 -79.65 -25.68 48.90
C SER A 216 -80.34 -25.79 50.26
N ASN A 217 -79.68 -25.44 51.36
CA ASN A 217 -80.31 -25.51 52.68
C ASN A 217 -81.26 -24.34 52.92
N VAL A 218 -80.90 -23.14 52.45
CA VAL A 218 -81.81 -21.98 52.49
C VAL A 218 -83.06 -22.26 51.67
N THR A 219 -82.94 -22.76 50.44
CA THR A 219 -84.11 -23.10 49.61
C THR A 219 -84.97 -24.21 50.21
N LYS A 220 -84.39 -25.18 50.91
CA LYS A 220 -85.13 -26.22 51.64
C LYS A 220 -85.78 -25.73 52.93
N ALA A 221 -85.17 -24.75 53.60
CA ALA A 221 -85.66 -24.21 54.88
C ALA A 221 -86.78 -23.19 54.71
N ILE A 222 -86.85 -22.52 53.54
CA ILE A 222 -87.97 -21.64 53.20
C ILE A 222 -89.23 -22.49 53.06
N THR A 223 -90.16 -22.34 53.99
CA THR A 223 -91.48 -22.96 53.91
C THR A 223 -92.40 -22.12 53.02
N PRO A 224 -93.40 -22.71 52.34
CA PRO A 224 -94.33 -21.96 51.50
C PRO A 224 -95.12 -20.89 52.28
N ASP A 225 -95.25 -21.04 53.60
CA ASP A 225 -95.85 -20.01 54.46
C ASP A 225 -94.91 -18.82 54.71
N GLN A 226 -93.60 -19.04 54.79
CA GLN A 226 -92.61 -17.96 54.86
C GLN A 226 -92.52 -17.18 53.55
N GLU A 227 -92.67 -17.83 52.39
CA GLU A 227 -92.75 -17.12 51.10
C GLU A 227 -93.96 -16.18 51.03
N LYS A 228 -95.13 -16.63 51.50
CA LYS A 228 -96.32 -15.77 51.59
C LYS A 228 -96.11 -14.60 52.54
N GLN A 229 -95.55 -14.84 53.72
CA GLN A 229 -95.24 -13.76 54.67
C GLN A 229 -94.20 -12.77 54.12
N ALA A 230 -93.21 -13.24 53.35
CA ALA A 230 -92.25 -12.38 52.68
C ALA A 230 -92.92 -11.52 51.60
N LEU A 231 -93.84 -12.10 50.79
CA LEU A 231 -94.64 -11.35 49.82
C LEU A 231 -95.52 -10.29 50.50
N ASP A 232 -96.18 -10.64 51.61
CA ASP A 232 -96.99 -9.71 52.39
C ASP A 232 -96.13 -8.57 52.96
N ARG A 233 -94.92 -8.89 53.45
CA ARG A 233 -93.91 -7.89 53.86
C ARG A 233 -93.49 -6.98 52.70
N CYS A 234 -93.25 -7.53 51.51
CA CYS A 234 -92.92 -6.72 50.33
C CYS A 234 -94.08 -5.81 49.91
N ILE A 235 -95.33 -6.27 50.02
CA ILE A 235 -96.53 -5.44 49.80
C ILE A 235 -96.59 -4.32 50.83
N ALA A 236 -96.32 -4.62 52.11
CA ALA A 236 -96.26 -3.62 53.17
C ALA A 236 -95.14 -2.60 52.96
N ASP A 237 -93.94 -3.04 52.55
CA ASP A 237 -92.81 -2.15 52.27
C ASP A 237 -93.05 -1.27 51.03
N LEU A 238 -93.67 -1.83 49.97
CA LEU A 238 -94.11 -1.05 48.81
C LEU A 238 -95.21 -0.05 49.17
N ALA A 239 -96.16 -0.42 50.03
CA ALA A 239 -97.17 0.51 50.54
C ALA A 239 -96.55 1.62 51.39
N ALA A 240 -95.54 1.30 52.21
CA ALA A 240 -94.79 2.28 53.00
C ALA A 240 -93.96 3.23 52.12
N ILE A 241 -93.37 2.74 51.03
CA ILE A 241 -92.63 3.57 50.05
C ILE A 241 -93.60 4.41 49.22
N ALA A 242 -94.76 3.87 48.80
CA ALA A 242 -95.77 4.58 48.03
C ALA A 242 -96.52 5.65 48.86
N GLY A 243 -96.63 5.46 50.18
CA GLY A 243 -97.15 6.45 51.12
C GLY A 243 -96.19 7.60 51.43
N ARG A 244 -94.93 7.49 50.99
CA ARG A 244 -93.90 8.52 51.17
C ARG A 244 -93.95 9.47 49.96
N LYS A 245 -94.83 10.47 50.02
CA LYS A 245 -94.73 11.70 49.20
C LYS A 245 -93.59 12.59 49.71
#